data_AF-A0A925WGU8-F1
#
_entry.id   AF-A0A925WGU8-F1
#
_cell.length_a   1.000
_cell.length_b   1.000
_cell.length_c   1.000
_cell.angle_alpha   90.00
_cell.angle_beta   90.00
_cell.angle_gamma   90.00
#
_symmetry.space_group_name_H-M   'P 1'
#
loop_
_entity.id
_entity.type
_entity.pdbx_description
1 polymer ?
#
loop_
_entity_poly.entity_id
_entity_poly.type
_entity_poly.pdbx_seq_one_letter_code
_entity_poly.pdbx_strand_id
1 'polypeptide(L)'
;MIKALLLIFIPIHTWEQIAAFQRKTTTVLVTYLLPLLILSTAAECFGMVYWGKPRGGVSRLTTFSISEAVVYGIGRILLSLIVVLIMAKLIKALGETFHGRHSFDQVFKLAAYGMSPLFLLRVLNIFPAVSHWATWAVGLILCFVILYHGLPVIMQPDPPHAFGLYFMTCLLMTFVTGLTCFLTVWYLNGRFGKLDELVSKLASYLPF
;
A
#
# COMPACT_ATOMS: atom_id res chain seq x y z
N MET A 1 -4.49 -10.63 -8.17
CA MET A 1 -3.55 -11.19 -7.19
C MET A 1 -2.32 -11.83 -7.84
N ILE A 2 -2.47 -12.78 -8.78
CA ILE A 2 -1.34 -13.42 -9.49
C ILE A 2 -0.36 -12.40 -10.11
N LYS A 3 -0.87 -11.31 -10.70
CA LYS A 3 -0.04 -10.24 -11.25
C LYS A 3 0.91 -9.59 -10.23
N ALA A 4 0.54 -9.50 -8.95
CA ALA A 4 1.40 -8.93 -7.92
C ALA A 4 2.65 -9.79 -7.70
N LEU A 5 2.44 -11.11 -7.69
CA LEU A 5 3.50 -12.10 -7.50
C LEU A 5 4.37 -12.18 -8.76
N LEU A 6 3.76 -12.23 -9.95
CA LEU A 6 4.48 -12.16 -11.23
C LEU A 6 5.28 -10.88 -11.39
N LEU A 7 4.82 -9.75 -10.85
CA LEU A 7 5.57 -8.49 -10.87
C LEU A 7 6.89 -8.58 -10.08
N ILE A 8 6.93 -9.39 -9.01
CA ILE A 8 8.13 -9.57 -8.20
C ILE A 8 9.13 -10.49 -8.92
N PHE A 9 8.66 -11.53 -9.61
CA PHE A 9 9.54 -12.53 -10.24
C PHE A 9 9.87 -12.24 -11.72
N ILE A 10 8.94 -11.65 -12.47
CA ILE A 10 9.04 -11.40 -13.92
C ILE A 10 8.49 -9.98 -14.23
N PRO A 11 9.16 -8.90 -13.76
CA PRO A 11 8.62 -7.55 -13.80
C PRO A 11 8.38 -7.05 -15.23
N ILE A 12 9.35 -7.21 -16.13
CA ILE A 12 9.32 -6.63 -17.49
C ILE A 12 8.12 -7.17 -18.29
N HIS A 13 8.03 -8.49 -18.44
CA HIS A 13 6.95 -9.14 -19.19
C HIS A 13 5.56 -8.85 -18.57
N THR A 14 5.49 -8.76 -17.23
CA THR A 14 4.24 -8.43 -16.55
C THR A 14 3.80 -6.99 -16.83
N TRP A 15 4.74 -6.04 -16.87
CA TRP A 15 4.46 -4.65 -17.23
C TRP A 15 4.02 -4.49 -18.67
N GLU A 16 4.65 -5.19 -19.62
CA GLU A 16 4.23 -5.19 -21.03
C GLU A 16 2.79 -5.67 -21.19
N GLN A 17 2.41 -6.76 -20.50
CA GLN A 17 1.02 -7.20 -20.47
C GLN A 17 0.09 -6.13 -19.86
N ILE A 18 0.48 -5.49 -18.75
CA ILE A 18 -0.33 -4.43 -18.12
C ILE A 18 -0.48 -3.20 -19.03
N ALA A 19 0.55 -2.89 -19.83
CA ALA A 19 0.53 -1.82 -20.81
C ALA A 19 -0.40 -2.15 -21.98
N ALA A 20 -0.32 -3.38 -22.51
CA ALA A 20 -1.16 -3.87 -23.61
C ALA A 20 -2.65 -3.90 -23.23
N PHE A 21 -2.99 -4.27 -21.97
CA PHE A 21 -4.36 -4.25 -21.50
C PHE A 21 -4.79 -2.83 -21.05
N GLN A 22 -5.56 -2.15 -21.89
CA GLN A 22 -6.24 -0.89 -21.55
C GLN A 22 -7.43 -1.10 -20.59
N ARG A 23 -7.15 -1.56 -19.38
CA ARG A 23 -8.17 -1.67 -18.32
C ARG A 23 -8.41 -0.30 -17.69
N LYS A 24 -9.69 0.04 -17.52
CA LYS A 24 -10.13 1.21 -16.76
C LYS A 24 -9.70 1.10 -15.29
N THR A 25 -9.50 2.24 -14.64
CA THR A 25 -9.19 2.36 -13.20
C THR A 25 -10.12 1.51 -12.34
N THR A 26 -11.44 1.56 -12.59
CA THR A 26 -12.45 0.82 -11.82
C THR A 26 -12.23 -0.69 -11.88
N THR A 27 -11.91 -1.23 -13.05
CA THR A 27 -11.63 -2.66 -13.22
C THR A 27 -10.37 -3.05 -12.44
N VAL A 28 -9.30 -2.27 -12.50
CA VAL A 28 -8.05 -2.55 -11.78
C VAL A 28 -8.27 -2.45 -10.26
N LEU A 29 -9.05 -1.47 -9.82
CA LEU A 29 -9.40 -1.30 -8.42
C LEU A 29 -10.14 -2.53 -7.88
N VAL A 30 -11.23 -2.95 -8.53
CA VAL A 30 -12.10 -4.02 -8.03
C VAL A 30 -11.49 -5.41 -8.22
N THR A 31 -10.86 -5.69 -9.37
CA THR A 31 -10.38 -7.05 -9.68
C THR A 31 -8.98 -7.35 -9.14
N TYR A 32 -8.21 -6.31 -8.79
CA TYR A 32 -6.81 -6.48 -8.41
C TYR A 32 -6.48 -5.85 -7.06
N LEU A 33 -6.69 -4.53 -6.92
CA LEU A 33 -6.23 -3.80 -5.75
C LEU A 33 -7.03 -4.18 -4.50
N LEU A 34 -8.37 -4.18 -4.60
CA LEU A 34 -9.26 -4.43 -3.47
C LEU A 34 -9.07 -5.84 -2.88
N PRO A 35 -9.03 -6.94 -3.67
CA PRO A 35 -8.73 -8.28 -3.13
C PRO A 35 -7.35 -8.38 -2.46
N LEU A 36 -6.34 -7.68 -3.00
CA LEU A 36 -5.00 -7.65 -2.41
C LEU A 36 -4.98 -6.91 -1.06
N LEU A 37 -5.69 -5.79 -0.97
CA LEU A 37 -5.84 -5.03 0.27
C LEU A 37 -6.62 -5.81 1.33
N ILE A 38 -7.69 -6.52 0.93
CA ILE A 38 -8.45 -7.39 1.84
C ILE A 38 -7.54 -8.51 2.36
N LEU A 39 -6.82 -9.21 1.50
CA LEU A 39 -5.97 -10.33 1.94
C LEU A 39 -4.91 -9.85 2.94
N SER A 40 -4.18 -8.79 2.61
CA SER A 40 -3.11 -8.26 3.47
C SER A 40 -3.64 -7.75 4.81
N THR A 41 -4.80 -7.09 4.80
CA THR A 41 -5.41 -6.56 6.02
C THR A 41 -6.05 -7.67 6.86
N ALA A 42 -6.68 -8.67 6.25
CA ALA A 42 -7.24 -9.81 6.96
C ALA A 42 -6.15 -10.61 7.70
N ALA A 43 -4.99 -10.81 7.07
CA ALA A 43 -3.84 -11.45 7.72
C ALA A 43 -3.33 -10.63 8.92
N GLU A 44 -3.29 -9.30 8.78
CA GLU A 44 -2.89 -8.38 9.84
C GLU A 44 -3.88 -8.39 11.02
N CYS A 45 -5.19 -8.30 10.73
CA CYS A 45 -6.26 -8.37 11.73
C CYS A 45 -6.29 -9.72 12.46
N PHE A 46 -6.12 -10.83 11.74
CA PHE A 46 -6.00 -12.16 12.35
C PHE A 46 -4.81 -12.21 13.31
N GLY A 47 -3.68 -11.61 12.92
CA GLY A 47 -2.51 -11.48 13.78
C GLY A 47 -2.79 -10.71 15.07
N MET A 48 -3.56 -9.62 14.99
CA MET A 48 -3.96 -8.81 16.14
C MET A 48 -4.87 -9.54 17.12
N VAL A 49 -5.80 -10.35 16.62
CA VAL A 49 -6.74 -11.10 17.46
C VAL A 49 -6.04 -12.28 18.14
N TYR A 50 -5.20 -13.03 17.41
CA TYR A 50 -4.63 -14.28 17.92
C TYR A 50 -3.36 -14.08 18.76
N TRP A 51 -2.45 -13.21 18.32
CA TRP A 51 -1.17 -12.98 19.01
C TRP A 51 -1.13 -11.68 19.83
N GLY A 52 -2.09 -10.78 19.63
CA GLY A 52 -2.02 -9.43 20.18
C GLY A 52 -0.92 -8.58 19.53
N LYS A 53 -0.94 -7.27 19.80
CA LYS A 53 0.17 -6.36 19.44
C LYS A 53 0.66 -5.63 20.69
N PRO A 54 1.96 -5.31 20.76
CA PRO A 54 2.51 -4.54 21.86
C PRO A 54 1.87 -3.14 21.84
N ARG A 55 1.30 -2.72 22.97
CA ARG A 55 0.62 -1.43 23.14
C ARG A 55 1.12 -0.75 24.41
N GLY A 56 1.55 0.51 24.30
CA GLY A 56 2.16 1.26 25.42
C GLY A 56 3.69 1.13 25.52
N GLY A 57 4.32 2.04 26.29
CA GLY A 57 5.78 2.13 26.44
C GLY A 57 6.43 1.00 27.24
N VAL A 58 5.61 0.15 27.88
CA VAL A 58 6.03 -1.11 28.48
C VAL A 58 5.30 -2.20 27.70
N SER A 59 6.07 -3.14 27.15
CA SER A 59 5.68 -4.19 26.19
C SER A 59 4.59 -5.13 26.71
N ARG A 60 3.37 -4.63 26.96
CA ARG A 60 2.21 -5.44 27.29
C ARG A 60 1.48 -5.74 25.98
N LEU A 61 1.43 -7.01 25.63
CA LEU A 61 0.62 -7.49 24.52
C LEU A 61 -0.84 -7.31 24.93
N THR A 62 -1.53 -6.35 24.32
CA THR A 62 -2.98 -6.23 24.46
C THR A 62 -3.62 -6.93 23.27
N THR A 63 -4.46 -7.91 23.57
CA THR A 63 -5.33 -8.55 22.57
C THR A 63 -6.43 -7.58 22.19
N PHE A 64 -6.68 -7.44 20.90
CA PHE A 64 -7.78 -6.62 20.38
C PHE A 64 -9.05 -7.47 20.30
N SER A 65 -10.20 -6.86 20.56
CA SER A 65 -11.48 -7.49 20.26
C SER A 65 -11.60 -7.74 18.74
N ILE A 66 -12.39 -8.74 18.34
CA ILE A 66 -12.71 -9.00 16.93
C ILE A 66 -13.34 -7.75 16.30
N SER A 67 -14.24 -7.07 17.00
CA SER A 67 -14.87 -5.83 16.53
C SER A 67 -13.87 -4.69 16.34
N GLU A 68 -12.92 -4.51 17.25
CA GLU A 68 -11.85 -3.51 17.10
C GLU A 68 -10.93 -3.81 15.91
N ALA A 69 -10.56 -5.09 15.74
CA ALA A 69 -9.73 -5.53 14.61
C ALA A 69 -10.43 -5.30 13.26
N VAL A 70 -11.76 -5.51 13.18
CA VAL A 70 -12.55 -5.23 11.98
C VAL A 70 -12.59 -3.73 11.67
N VAL A 71 -12.87 -2.89 12.66
CA VAL A 71 -12.90 -1.43 12.46
C VAL A 71 -11.52 -0.91 12.02
N TYR A 72 -10.44 -1.38 12.66
CA TYR A 72 -9.08 -1.09 12.24
C TYR A 72 -8.84 -1.54 10.79
N GLY A 73 -9.23 -2.76 10.43
CA GLY A 73 -9.06 -3.31 9.09
C GLY A 73 -9.77 -2.48 8.02
N ILE A 74 -11.02 -2.06 8.27
CA ILE A 74 -11.76 -1.19 7.36
C ILE A 74 -11.04 0.15 7.17
N GLY A 75 -10.65 0.81 8.26
CA GLY A 75 -9.89 2.06 8.20
C GLY A 75 -8.57 1.91 7.45
N ARG A 76 -7.91 0.76 7.61
CA ARG A 76 -6.64 0.43 6.97
C ARG A 76 -6.77 0.24 5.46
N ILE A 77 -7.83 -0.42 5.00
CA ILE A 77 -8.14 -0.58 3.57
C ILE A 77 -8.45 0.79 2.95
N LEU A 78 -9.27 1.61 3.61
CA LEU A 78 -9.61 2.96 3.14
C LEU A 78 -8.37 3.85 3.03
N LEU A 79 -7.51 3.86 4.05
CA LEU A 79 -6.26 4.60 4.03
C LEU A 79 -5.35 4.15 2.88
N SER A 80 -5.23 2.84 2.66
CA SER A 80 -4.42 2.29 1.56
C SER A 80 -4.97 2.69 0.20
N LEU A 81 -6.29 2.73 0.03
CA LEU A 81 -6.93 3.19 -1.20
C LEU A 81 -6.67 4.68 -1.45
N ILE A 82 -6.82 5.52 -0.43
CA ILE A 82 -6.51 6.96 -0.49
C ILE A 82 -5.06 7.17 -0.91
N VAL A 83 -4.12 6.42 -0.31
CA VAL A 83 -2.70 6.49 -0.62
C VAL A 83 -2.43 6.16 -2.09
N VAL A 84 -3.03 5.11 -2.64
CA VAL A 84 -2.86 4.76 -4.07
C VAL A 84 -3.41 5.87 -4.98
N LEU A 85 -4.56 6.46 -4.63
CA LEU A 85 -5.14 7.56 -5.40
C LEU A 85 -4.28 8.83 -5.33
N ILE A 86 -3.73 9.16 -4.16
CA ILE A 86 -2.79 10.27 -4.00
C ILE A 86 -1.53 10.02 -4.82
N MET A 87 -0.95 8.82 -4.73
CA MET A 87 0.24 8.46 -5.52
C MET A 87 -0.02 8.56 -7.01
N ALA A 88 -1.17 8.10 -7.51
CA ALA A 88 -1.54 8.24 -8.91
C ALA A 88 -1.62 9.71 -9.35
N LYS A 89 -2.20 10.59 -8.54
CA LYS A 89 -2.25 12.04 -8.80
C LYS A 89 -0.86 12.68 -8.79
N LEU A 90 -0.02 12.32 -7.83
CA LEU A 90 1.35 12.81 -7.72
C LEU A 90 2.20 12.40 -8.94
N ILE A 91 2.10 11.13 -9.34
CA ILE A 91 2.77 10.60 -10.54
C ILE A 91 2.29 11.34 -11.80
N LYS A 92 0.98 11.62 -11.93
CA LYS A 92 0.44 12.42 -13.04
C LYS A 92 1.03 13.81 -13.07
N ALA A 93 1.04 14.51 -11.94
CA ALA A 93 1.57 15.87 -11.83
C ALA A 93 3.06 15.93 -12.17
N LEU A 94 3.83 14.92 -11.73
CA LEU A 94 5.24 14.79 -12.11
C LEU A 94 5.39 14.59 -13.62
N GLY A 95 4.63 13.66 -14.23
CA GLY A 95 4.71 13.43 -15.67
C GLY A 95 4.33 14.66 -16.50
N GLU A 96 3.32 15.43 -16.06
CA GLU A 96 2.92 16.69 -16.69
C GLU A 96 4.02 17.78 -16.59
N THR A 97 4.82 17.76 -15.52
CA THR A 97 5.96 18.67 -15.35
C THR A 97 7.05 18.42 -16.40
N PHE A 98 7.19 17.17 -16.86
CA PHE A 98 8.11 16.79 -17.95
C PHE A 98 7.43 16.78 -19.33
N HIS A 99 6.37 17.58 -19.51
CA HIS A 99 5.59 17.67 -20.76
C HIS A 99 4.94 16.37 -21.25
N GLY A 100 4.89 15.33 -20.41
CA GLY A 100 4.21 14.08 -20.71
C GLY A 100 2.69 14.20 -20.56
N ARG A 101 1.94 13.82 -21.60
CA ARG A 101 0.47 13.71 -21.51
C ARG A 101 0.08 12.32 -21.02
N HIS A 102 -0.31 12.21 -19.76
CA HIS A 102 -0.72 10.93 -19.17
C HIS A 102 -2.17 10.93 -18.73
N SER A 103 -2.88 9.86 -19.07
CA SER A 103 -4.23 9.61 -18.58
C SER A 103 -4.20 9.16 -17.11
N PHE A 104 -5.28 9.44 -16.37
CA PHE A 104 -5.41 8.98 -14.99
C PHE A 104 -5.38 7.44 -14.87
N ASP A 105 -5.91 6.73 -15.87
CA ASP A 105 -5.89 5.27 -15.91
C ASP A 105 -4.46 4.70 -16.00
N GLN A 106 -3.56 5.34 -16.74
CA GLN A 106 -2.16 4.91 -16.85
C GLN A 106 -1.42 5.06 -15.53
N VAL A 107 -1.48 6.25 -14.94
CA VAL A 107 -0.78 6.55 -13.67
C VAL A 107 -1.36 5.77 -12.50
N PHE A 108 -2.67 5.50 -12.50
CA PHE A 108 -3.32 4.66 -11.49
C PHE A 108 -2.84 3.21 -11.60
N LYS A 109 -2.72 2.67 -12.82
CA LYS A 109 -2.12 1.35 -13.02
C LYS A 109 -0.68 1.33 -12.48
N LEU A 110 0.13 2.33 -12.82
CA LEU A 110 1.52 2.40 -12.34
C LEU A 110 1.58 2.42 -10.81
N ALA A 111 0.75 3.24 -10.15
CA ALA A 111 0.68 3.30 -8.69
C ALA A 111 0.19 1.99 -8.07
N ALA A 112 -0.93 1.44 -8.54
CA ALA A 112 -1.53 0.24 -7.96
C ALA A 112 -0.62 -0.99 -8.10
N TYR A 113 -0.06 -1.23 -9.30
CA TYR A 113 0.87 -2.34 -9.54
C TYR A 113 2.25 -2.09 -8.92
N GLY A 114 2.76 -0.86 -8.98
CA GLY A 114 4.04 -0.49 -8.37
C GLY A 114 4.04 -0.67 -6.86
N MET A 115 2.95 -0.32 -6.17
CA MET A 115 2.78 -0.48 -4.71
C MET A 115 2.46 -1.91 -4.25
N SER A 116 2.29 -2.85 -5.19
CA SER A 116 1.84 -4.21 -4.86
C SER A 116 2.76 -4.99 -3.91
N PRO A 117 4.11 -4.90 -4.02
CA PRO A 117 5.01 -5.57 -3.07
C PRO A 117 4.82 -5.09 -1.63
N LEU A 118 4.56 -3.80 -1.41
CA LEU A 118 4.28 -3.25 -0.09
C LEU A 118 3.02 -3.89 0.51
N PHE A 119 1.95 -4.04 -0.27
CA PHE A 119 0.73 -4.70 0.22
C PHE A 119 0.95 -6.20 0.46
N LEU A 120 1.73 -6.86 -0.38
CA LEU A 120 1.99 -8.29 -0.27
C LEU A 120 2.86 -8.63 0.95
N LEU A 121 3.94 -7.88 1.20
CA LEU A 121 4.79 -8.10 2.38
C LEU A 121 4.10 -7.75 3.70
N ARG A 122 3.06 -6.92 3.67
CA ARG A 122 2.25 -6.64 4.86
C ARG A 122 1.55 -7.88 5.41
N VAL A 123 1.35 -8.93 4.61
CA VAL A 123 0.87 -10.23 5.12
C VAL A 123 1.77 -10.78 6.23
N LEU A 124 3.08 -10.51 6.17
CA LEU A 124 4.04 -10.94 7.19
C LEU A 124 3.85 -10.24 8.55
N ASN A 125 3.09 -9.13 8.60
CA ASN A 125 2.75 -8.45 9.85
C ASN A 125 1.73 -9.23 10.70
N ILE A 126 1.29 -10.41 10.25
CA ILE A 126 0.55 -11.38 11.06
C ILE A 126 1.33 -11.76 12.32
N PHE A 127 2.66 -11.86 12.23
CA PHE A 127 3.52 -12.20 13.36
C PHE A 127 3.89 -10.95 14.17
N PRO A 128 3.80 -10.98 15.52
CA PRO A 128 4.20 -9.87 16.36
C PRO A 128 5.72 -9.64 16.37
N ALA A 129 6.51 -10.67 16.08
CA ALA A 129 7.98 -10.59 16.02
C ALA A 129 8.51 -9.80 14.82
N VAL A 130 7.68 -9.61 13.79
CA VAL A 130 8.08 -8.92 12.57
C VAL A 130 7.87 -7.42 12.75
N SER A 131 8.95 -6.66 12.62
CA SER A 131 8.88 -5.20 12.66
C SER A 131 8.17 -4.65 11.43
N HIS A 132 7.14 -3.80 11.64
CA HIS A 132 6.43 -3.11 10.56
C HIS A 132 7.37 -2.24 9.71
N TRP A 133 8.44 -1.71 10.30
CA TRP A 133 9.46 -0.95 9.57
C TRP A 133 10.30 -1.85 8.66
N ALA A 134 10.59 -3.08 9.08
CA ALA A 134 11.34 -4.03 8.26
C ALA A 134 10.52 -4.47 7.04
N THR A 135 9.25 -4.83 7.23
CA THR A 135 8.37 -5.22 6.11
C THR A 135 8.12 -4.05 5.15
N TRP A 136 7.98 -2.84 5.68
CA TRP A 136 7.89 -1.63 4.85
C TRP A 136 9.17 -1.38 4.04
N ALA A 137 10.36 -1.45 4.67
CA ALA A 137 11.63 -1.18 3.99
C ALA A 137 11.89 -2.19 2.86
N VAL A 138 11.70 -3.48 3.11
CA VAL A 138 11.84 -4.52 2.08
C VAL A 138 10.82 -4.32 0.96
N GLY A 139 9.58 -3.97 1.31
CA GLY A 139 8.52 -3.72 0.33
C GLY A 139 8.82 -2.52 -0.55
N LEU A 140 9.38 -1.45 0.04
CA LEU A 140 9.78 -0.25 -0.67
C LEU A 140 10.92 -0.54 -1.67
N ILE A 141 11.92 -1.33 -1.27
CA ILE A 141 13.00 -1.74 -2.17
C ILE A 141 12.44 -2.52 -3.35
N LEU A 142 11.54 -3.48 -3.11
CA LEU A 142 10.88 -4.22 -4.19
C LEU A 142 10.04 -3.31 -5.10
N CYS A 143 9.37 -2.31 -4.53
CA CYS A 143 8.64 -1.29 -5.30
C CYS A 143 9.58 -0.51 -6.22
N PHE A 144 10.78 -0.14 -5.78
CA PHE A 144 11.76 0.55 -6.62
C PHE A 144 12.19 -0.31 -7.80
N VAL A 145 12.53 -1.57 -7.57
CA VAL A 145 12.90 -2.53 -8.63
C VAL A 145 11.77 -2.66 -9.66
N ILE A 146 10.54 -2.78 -9.19
CA ILE A 146 9.36 -2.90 -10.05
C ILE A 146 9.08 -1.62 -10.84
N LEU A 147 9.20 -0.45 -10.20
CA LEU A 147 8.95 0.85 -10.84
C LEU A 147 10.02 1.20 -11.87
N TYR A 148 11.26 0.74 -11.66
CA TYR A 148 12.35 0.93 -12.61
C TYR A 148 12.00 0.37 -13.99
N HIS A 149 11.33 -0.78 -14.03
CA HIS A 149 10.83 -1.36 -15.27
C HIS A 149 9.44 -0.85 -15.69
N GLY A 150 8.56 -0.56 -14.74
CA GLY A 150 7.17 -0.20 -15.05
C GLY A 150 6.99 1.22 -15.58
N LEU A 151 7.75 2.16 -15.04
CA LEU A 151 7.64 3.58 -15.39
C LEU A 151 7.94 3.85 -16.87
N PRO A 152 9.06 3.38 -17.46
CA PRO A 152 9.32 3.61 -18.88
C PRO A 152 8.28 2.95 -19.79
N VAL A 153 7.76 1.78 -19.42
CA VAL A 153 6.76 1.04 -20.21
C VAL A 153 5.41 1.76 -20.23
N ILE A 154 4.97 2.29 -19.08
CA ILE A 154 3.63 2.87 -18.93
C ILE A 154 3.60 4.37 -19.25
N MET A 155 4.60 5.12 -18.81
CA MET A 155 4.65 6.57 -18.99
C MET A 155 5.38 6.98 -20.26
N GLN A 156 6.30 6.16 -20.77
CA GLN A 156 7.08 6.48 -21.98
C GLN A 156 7.69 7.90 -21.94
N PRO A 157 8.43 8.26 -20.86
CA PRO A 157 9.03 9.58 -20.74
C PRO A 157 10.17 9.75 -21.74
N ASP A 158 10.47 11.01 -22.08
CA ASP A 158 11.63 11.32 -22.91
C ASP A 158 12.94 10.84 -22.24
N PRO A 159 13.91 10.30 -23.00
CA PRO A 159 15.16 9.76 -22.46
C PRO A 159 15.90 10.67 -21.45
N PRO A 160 16.04 12.00 -21.66
CA PRO A 160 16.73 12.86 -20.70
C PRO A 160 15.99 13.02 -19.36
N HIS A 161 14.66 12.84 -19.33
CA HIS A 161 13.83 13.06 -18.14
C HIS A 161 13.43 11.76 -17.43
N ALA A 162 13.60 10.61 -18.08
CA ALA A 162 13.19 9.30 -17.58
C ALA A 162 13.74 8.98 -16.18
N PHE A 163 15.04 9.22 -15.96
CA PHE A 163 15.67 8.97 -14.66
C PHE A 163 15.15 9.91 -13.57
N GLY A 164 14.98 11.20 -13.89
CA GLY A 164 14.43 12.19 -12.96
C GLY A 164 13.00 11.84 -12.53
N LEU A 165 12.15 11.48 -13.49
CA LEU A 165 10.77 11.06 -13.22
C LEU A 165 10.72 9.79 -12.35
N TYR A 166 11.58 8.81 -12.62
CA TYR A 166 11.72 7.62 -11.78
C TYR A 166 12.16 7.96 -10.36
N PHE A 167 13.24 8.72 -10.21
CA PHE A 167 13.79 9.09 -8.90
C PHE A 167 12.76 9.86 -8.06
N MET A 168 12.08 10.84 -8.64
CA MET A 168 11.04 11.62 -7.95
C MET A 168 9.84 10.76 -7.57
N THR A 169 9.44 9.81 -8.43
CA THR A 169 8.36 8.87 -8.12
C THR A 169 8.71 7.99 -6.92
N CYS A 170 9.94 7.46 -6.88
CA CYS A 170 10.44 6.66 -5.75
C CYS A 170 10.50 7.48 -4.45
N LEU A 171 10.94 8.74 -4.53
CA LEU A 171 10.97 9.66 -3.38
C LEU A 171 9.57 9.93 -2.84
N LEU A 172 8.62 10.30 -3.70
CA LEU A 172 7.23 10.53 -3.29
C LEU A 172 6.58 9.27 -2.72
N MET A 173 6.85 8.12 -3.32
CA MET A 173 6.36 6.83 -2.82
C MET A 173 6.89 6.54 -1.42
N THR A 174 8.18 6.78 -1.19
CA THR A 174 8.81 6.64 0.14
C THR A 174 8.13 7.55 1.15
N PHE A 175 7.89 8.81 0.80
CA PHE A 175 7.29 9.78 1.70
C PHE A 175 5.83 9.42 2.06
N VAL A 176 4.99 9.14 1.06
CA VAL A 176 3.56 8.83 1.27
C VAL A 176 3.39 7.49 2.01
N THR A 177 4.14 6.47 1.63
CA THR A 177 4.04 5.15 2.28
C THR A 177 4.73 5.13 3.64
N GLY A 178 5.82 5.88 3.81
CA GLY A 178 6.52 6.06 5.08
C GLY A 178 5.65 6.77 6.10
N LEU A 179 4.96 7.85 5.70
CA LEU A 179 3.97 8.52 6.55
C LEU A 179 2.85 7.55 6.94
N THR A 180 2.36 6.75 6.00
CA THR A 180 1.33 5.74 6.27
C THR A 180 1.83 4.70 7.27
N CYS A 181 3.05 4.17 7.08
CA CYS A 181 3.68 3.21 8.00
C CYS A 181 3.84 3.82 9.40
N PHE A 182 4.36 5.05 9.48
CA PHE A 182 4.51 5.80 10.71
C PHE A 182 3.18 5.95 11.45
N LEU A 183 2.14 6.45 10.79
CA LEU A 183 0.79 6.61 11.37
C LEU A 183 0.26 5.29 11.93
N THR A 184 0.52 4.18 11.24
CA THR A 184 0.09 2.84 11.67
C THR A 184 0.79 2.40 12.94
N VAL A 185 2.13 2.47 12.95
CA VAL A 185 2.93 2.09 14.11
C VAL A 185 2.58 2.97 15.30
N TRP A 186 2.32 4.26 15.06
CA TRP A 186 1.96 5.19 16.11
C TRP A 186 0.58 4.91 16.71
N TYR A 187 -0.38 4.53 15.85
CA TYR A 187 -1.69 4.03 16.28
C TYR A 187 -1.57 2.73 17.09
N LEU A 188 -0.83 1.74 16.60
CA LEU A 188 -0.64 0.46 17.30
C LEU A 188 0.07 0.60 18.65
N ASN A 189 0.95 1.59 18.78
CA ASN A 189 1.58 1.92 20.05
C ASN A 189 0.64 2.59 21.07
N GLY A 190 -0.63 2.86 20.70
CA GLY A 190 -1.64 3.45 21.59
C GLY A 190 -1.47 4.94 21.84
N ARG A 191 -0.76 5.66 20.95
CA ARG A 191 -0.51 7.10 21.14
C ARG A 191 -1.65 8.00 20.64
N PHE A 192 -2.65 7.43 19.96
CA PHE A 192 -3.83 8.15 19.50
C PHE A 192 -5.06 7.82 20.37
N GLY A 193 -5.12 8.34 21.59
CA GLY A 193 -6.25 8.09 22.50
C GLY A 193 -7.63 8.40 21.89
N LYS A 194 -7.73 9.48 21.10
CA LYS A 194 -8.98 9.85 20.39
C LYS A 194 -9.36 8.85 19.28
N LEU A 195 -8.39 8.29 18.56
CA LEU A 195 -8.69 7.28 17.53
C LEU A 195 -9.08 5.96 18.19
N ASP A 196 -8.49 5.64 19.33
CA ASP A 196 -8.83 4.45 20.10
C ASP A 196 -10.26 4.52 20.64
N GLU A 197 -10.69 5.67 21.15
CA GLU A 197 -12.09 5.91 21.55
C GLU A 197 -13.05 5.80 20.36
N LEU A 198 -12.69 6.35 19.19
CA LEU A 198 -13.52 6.23 17.99
C LEU A 198 -13.62 4.78 17.51
N VAL A 199 -12.51 4.04 17.53
CA VAL A 199 -12.48 2.63 17.14
C VAL A 199 -13.31 1.79 18.12
N SER A 200 -13.18 2.01 19.42
CA SER A 200 -13.99 1.34 20.46
C SER A 200 -15.48 1.67 20.33
N LYS A 201 -15.82 2.93 20.06
CA LYS A 201 -17.21 3.37 19.84
C LYS A 201 -17.81 2.78 18.57
N LEU A 202 -17.03 2.63 17.49
CA LEU A 202 -17.49 1.96 16.27
C LEU A 202 -17.60 0.45 16.49
N ALA A 203 -16.67 -0.13 17.25
CA ALA A 203 -16.67 -1.54 17.60
C ALA A 203 -17.89 -1.92 18.44
N SER A 204 -18.36 -1.05 19.34
CA SER A 204 -19.55 -1.33 20.17
C SER A 204 -20.88 -1.38 19.40
N TYR A 205 -20.92 -0.89 18.14
CA TYR A 205 -22.07 -1.06 17.26
C TYR A 205 -22.05 -2.39 16.49
N LEU A 206 -20.93 -3.14 16.52
CA LEU A 206 -20.83 -4.43 15.87
C LEU A 206 -21.32 -5.54 16.82
N PRO A 207 -22.03 -6.56 16.30
CA PRO A 207 -22.69 -7.57 17.12
C PRO A 207 -21.74 -8.64 17.72
N PHE A 208 -20.42 -8.45 17.63
CA PHE A 208 -19.39 -9.43 18.02
C PHE A 208 -18.25 -8.81 18.83
#